data_AF-A0A7Y5Q8P6-F1
#
_entry.id   AF-A0A7Y5Q8P6-F1
#
_cell.length_a   1.000
_cell.length_b   1.000
_cell.length_c   1.000
_cell.angle_alpha   90.00
_cell.angle_beta   90.00
_cell.angle_gamma   90.00
#
_symmetry.space_group_name_H-M   'P 1'
#
loop_
_entity.id
_entity.type
_entity.pdbx_description
1 polymer ?
#
loop_
_entity_poly.entity_id
_entity_poly.type
_entity_poly.pdbx_seq_one_letter_code
_entity_poly.pdbx_strand_id
1 'polypeptide(L)'
;WAPSESLLYSARGEAPNEPERIYRLAPGSDRGQSLSDGPDGETLPAWTPSGKGLVFAELRRSQPRLMVRPLDDRPRALAGAQDGDTEPTVLPGSATRAPHLYVLGRRVFSLPTPRLIEQELLLPLDELARQLSLELKPENDRFLLSSPQHSIIVEPVTGEVAINTAVGPERRGLVPPPQTVAGVVMVPLRQLAELFGLKTSWDAGTRTMRVGG
;
A
#
# COMPACT_ATOMS: atom_id res chain seq x y z
N TRP A 1 5.88 -9.37 5.81
CA TRP A 1 4.64 -8.68 5.39
C TRP A 1 3.59 -9.74 5.10
N ALA A 2 2.35 -9.56 5.55
CA ALA A 2 1.23 -10.45 5.25
C ALA A 2 0.03 -9.62 4.76
N PRO A 3 -0.76 -10.12 3.80
CA PRO A 3 -1.94 -9.44 3.26
C PRO A 3 -3.12 -9.43 4.24
N SER A 4 -3.00 -10.11 5.40
CA SER A 4 -4.02 -10.21 6.46
C SER A 4 -3.36 -10.47 7.81
N GLU A 5 -4.14 -10.48 8.89
CA GLU A 5 -3.68 -10.82 10.26
C GLU A 5 -3.29 -12.30 10.45
N SER A 6 -3.27 -13.11 9.39
CA SER A 6 -2.90 -14.52 9.47
C SER A 6 -1.38 -14.71 9.52
N LEU A 7 -0.92 -15.68 10.33
CA LEU A 7 0.45 -16.16 10.33
C LEU A 7 0.63 -17.15 9.16
N LEU A 8 1.76 -17.03 8.45
CA LEU A 8 2.20 -17.99 7.46
C LEU A 8 3.45 -18.67 8.00
N TYR A 9 3.47 -19.99 8.03
CA TYR A 9 4.57 -20.77 8.57
C TYR A 9 4.73 -22.08 7.82
N SER A 10 5.90 -22.69 7.92
CA SER A 10 6.10 -24.08 7.51
C SER A 10 6.27 -24.99 8.72
N ALA A 11 5.76 -26.22 8.63
CA ALA A 11 5.88 -27.21 9.68
C ALA A 11 5.85 -28.63 9.10
N ARG A 12 6.46 -29.57 9.81
CA ARG A 12 6.32 -31.00 9.52
C ARG A 12 5.08 -31.53 10.23
N GLY A 13 4.29 -32.35 9.56
CA GLY A 13 3.18 -33.04 10.20
C GLY A 13 3.65 -34.14 11.17
N GLU A 14 2.70 -34.74 11.88
CA GLU A 14 2.97 -35.68 12.97
C GLU A 14 3.41 -37.07 12.47
N ALA A 15 3.09 -37.41 11.20
CA ALA A 15 3.40 -38.72 10.67
C ALA A 15 4.90 -38.87 10.33
N PRO A 16 5.49 -40.05 10.57
CA PRO A 16 6.85 -40.35 10.12
C PRO A 16 6.96 -40.17 8.61
N ASN A 17 8.01 -39.47 8.17
CA ASN A 17 8.29 -39.15 6.76
C ASN A 17 7.29 -38.19 6.08
N GLU A 18 6.44 -37.51 6.86
CA GLU A 18 5.65 -36.42 6.28
C GLU A 18 6.59 -35.27 5.86
N PRO A 19 6.53 -34.81 4.61
CA PRO A 19 7.29 -33.65 4.17
C PRO A 19 6.83 -32.37 4.88
N GLU A 20 7.70 -31.37 4.90
CA GLU A 20 7.34 -30.06 5.43
C GLU A 20 6.30 -29.38 4.51
N ARG A 21 5.34 -28.71 5.13
CA ARG A 21 4.19 -28.09 4.47
C ARG A 21 4.04 -26.64 4.90
N ILE A 22 3.37 -25.87 4.07
CA ILE A 22 3.07 -24.46 4.33
C ILE A 22 1.66 -24.36 4.89
N TYR A 23 1.54 -23.71 6.03
CA TYR A 23 0.29 -23.53 6.75
C TYR A 23 -0.02 -22.05 6.95
N ARG A 24 -1.31 -21.75 7.00
CA ARG A 24 -1.86 -20.47 7.42
C ARG A 24 -2.62 -20.64 8.72
N LEU A 25 -2.29 -19.83 9.71
CA LEU A 25 -3.03 -19.75 10.97
C LEU A 25 -3.80 -18.43 11.01
N ALA A 26 -5.12 -18.49 11.09
CA ALA A 26 -5.96 -17.31 11.29
C ALA A 26 -5.94 -16.88 12.77
N PRO A 27 -6.13 -15.59 13.08
CA PRO A 27 -6.28 -15.12 14.46
C PRO A 27 -7.36 -15.91 15.22
N GLY A 28 -7.06 -16.32 16.45
CA GLY A 28 -8.00 -17.07 17.30
C GLY A 28 -8.26 -18.52 16.88
N SER A 29 -7.56 -19.04 15.87
CA SER A 29 -7.61 -20.46 15.50
C SER A 29 -6.54 -21.25 16.23
N ASP A 30 -6.87 -22.46 16.69
CA ASP A 30 -5.93 -23.37 17.35
C ASP A 30 -5.20 -24.30 16.36
N ARG A 31 -5.60 -24.26 15.08
CA ARG A 31 -5.05 -25.13 14.02
C ARG A 31 -4.81 -24.37 12.73
N GLY A 32 -3.65 -24.64 12.11
CA GLY A 32 -3.32 -24.10 10.80
C GLY A 32 -4.01 -24.85 9.66
N GLN A 33 -4.44 -24.11 8.65
CA GLN A 33 -4.92 -24.66 7.38
C GLN A 33 -3.71 -24.88 6.45
N SER A 34 -3.57 -26.09 5.90
CA SER A 34 -2.54 -26.33 4.89
C SER A 34 -2.85 -25.54 3.61
N LEU A 35 -1.87 -24.83 3.10
CA LEU A 35 -1.91 -24.12 1.81
C LEU A 35 -1.11 -24.86 0.73
N SER A 36 -0.47 -25.97 1.09
CA SER A 36 0.37 -26.74 0.20
C SER A 36 0.18 -28.24 0.34
N ASP A 37 0.46 -28.96 -0.75
CA ASP A 37 0.12 -30.37 -0.96
C ASP A 37 1.10 -31.08 -1.91
N GLY A 38 2.24 -30.45 -2.22
CA GLY A 38 3.23 -30.99 -3.15
C GLY A 38 3.94 -32.25 -2.62
N PRO A 39 4.48 -33.15 -3.46
CA PRO A 39 5.10 -34.39 -2.98
C PRO A 39 6.40 -34.15 -2.18
N ASP A 40 7.06 -33.02 -2.39
CA ASP A 40 8.35 -32.66 -1.79
C ASP A 40 8.17 -31.73 -0.57
N GLY A 41 9.25 -31.46 0.17
CA GLY A 41 9.23 -30.54 1.31
C GLY A 41 9.13 -29.09 0.84
N GLU A 42 8.22 -28.32 1.43
CA GLU A 42 7.94 -26.93 1.04
C GLU A 42 8.14 -26.01 2.25
N THR A 43 9.08 -25.07 2.12
CA THR A 43 9.62 -24.30 3.25
C THR A 43 9.73 -22.82 2.93
N LEU A 44 10.00 -22.01 3.97
CA LEU A 44 10.33 -20.58 3.86
C LEU A 44 9.28 -19.79 3.06
N PRO A 45 7.98 -19.89 3.43
CA PRO A 45 6.92 -19.30 2.63
C PRO A 45 6.84 -17.77 2.84
N ALA A 46 6.54 -17.06 1.77
CA ALA A 46 6.22 -15.64 1.79
C ALA A 46 5.00 -15.35 0.91
N TRP A 47 4.14 -14.42 1.36
CA TRP A 47 3.03 -13.95 0.55
C TRP A 47 3.51 -13.11 -0.62
N THR A 48 3.02 -13.38 -1.82
CA THR A 48 3.13 -12.45 -2.96
C THR A 48 2.52 -11.09 -2.62
N PRO A 49 3.02 -9.96 -3.15
CA PRO A 49 2.50 -8.63 -2.81
C PRO A 49 1.01 -8.41 -3.08
N SER A 50 0.43 -9.18 -3.99
CA SER A 50 -1.00 -9.13 -4.30
C SER A 50 -1.88 -9.84 -3.27
N GLY A 51 -1.29 -10.63 -2.37
CA GLY A 51 -1.99 -11.50 -1.42
C GLY A 51 -2.67 -12.72 -2.05
N LYS A 52 -2.57 -12.90 -3.37
CA LYS A 52 -3.26 -13.97 -4.13
C LYS A 52 -2.40 -15.21 -4.37
N GLY A 53 -1.28 -15.32 -3.68
CA GLY A 53 -0.34 -16.41 -3.90
C GLY A 53 0.84 -16.37 -2.95
N LEU A 54 1.67 -17.40 -3.06
CA LEU A 54 2.83 -17.66 -2.24
C LEU A 54 4.09 -17.76 -3.11
N VAL A 55 5.22 -17.39 -2.53
CA VAL A 55 6.56 -17.80 -2.98
C VAL A 55 7.14 -18.67 -1.87
N PHE A 56 7.78 -19.78 -2.22
CA PHE A 56 8.34 -20.73 -1.26
C PHE A 56 9.51 -21.50 -1.86
N ALA A 57 10.28 -22.18 -1.02
CA ALA A 57 11.33 -23.10 -1.45
C ALA A 57 10.82 -24.54 -1.44
N GLU A 58 10.85 -25.20 -2.59
CA GLU A 58 10.61 -26.64 -2.74
C GLU A 58 11.93 -27.39 -2.66
N LEU A 59 12.08 -28.30 -1.69
CA LEU A 59 13.30 -29.03 -1.42
C LEU A 59 13.24 -30.44 -2.04
N ARG A 60 13.82 -30.58 -3.24
CA ARG A 60 13.93 -31.88 -3.93
C ARG A 60 15.33 -32.46 -3.76
N ARG A 61 15.46 -33.60 -3.09
CA ARG A 61 16.76 -34.33 -2.95
C ARG A 61 17.93 -33.41 -2.53
N SER A 62 17.66 -32.50 -1.60
CA SER A 62 18.62 -31.50 -1.08
C SER A 62 19.00 -30.36 -2.04
N GLN A 63 18.32 -30.22 -3.17
CA GLN A 63 18.40 -29.05 -4.04
C GLN A 63 17.11 -28.23 -3.91
N PRO A 64 17.16 -27.08 -3.22
CA PRO A 64 16.02 -26.20 -3.12
C PRO A 64 15.77 -25.50 -4.46
N ARG A 65 14.50 -25.25 -4.75
CA ARG A 65 14.08 -24.45 -5.90
C ARG A 65 13.00 -23.48 -5.48
N LEU A 66 13.13 -22.22 -5.87
CA LEU A 66 12.09 -21.24 -5.63
C LEU A 66 10.88 -21.49 -6.53
N MET A 67 9.72 -21.57 -5.89
CA MET A 67 8.43 -21.79 -6.51
C MET A 67 7.52 -20.60 -6.26
N VAL A 68 6.62 -20.34 -7.20
CA VAL A 68 5.51 -19.41 -7.05
C VAL A 68 4.21 -20.17 -7.27
N ARG A 69 3.24 -19.97 -6.36
CA ARG A 69 1.92 -20.59 -6.40
C ARG A 69 0.84 -19.53 -6.23
N PRO A 70 0.05 -19.22 -7.27
CA PRO A 70 -1.24 -18.57 -7.08
C PRO A 70 -2.14 -19.46 -6.21
N LEU A 71 -2.95 -18.88 -5.33
CA LEU A 71 -3.82 -19.69 -4.45
C LEU A 71 -4.85 -20.52 -5.23
N ASP A 72 -5.27 -20.01 -6.40
CA ASP A 72 -6.27 -20.65 -7.27
C ASP A 72 -5.64 -21.50 -8.39
N ASP A 73 -4.32 -21.69 -8.39
CA ASP A 73 -3.60 -22.40 -9.46
C ASP A 73 -2.48 -23.28 -8.88
N ARG A 74 -1.86 -24.06 -9.75
CA ARG A 74 -0.76 -24.96 -9.40
C ARG A 74 0.55 -24.18 -9.18
N PRO A 75 1.45 -24.70 -8.32
CA PRO A 75 2.79 -24.16 -8.18
C PRO A 75 3.58 -24.32 -9.47
N ARG A 76 4.45 -23.36 -9.74
CA ARG A 76 5.43 -23.40 -10.84
C ARG A 76 6.76 -22.80 -10.40
N ALA A 77 7.83 -23.14 -11.10
CA ALA A 77 9.13 -22.55 -10.85
C ALA A 77 9.07 -21.02 -10.96
N LEU A 78 9.72 -20.33 -10.03
CA LEU A 78 9.86 -18.89 -10.09
C LEU A 78 10.77 -18.55 -11.28
N ALA A 79 10.26 -17.75 -12.21
CA ALA A 79 11.02 -17.36 -13.39
C ALA A 79 12.28 -16.58 -12.98
N GLY A 80 13.44 -17.02 -13.49
CA GLY A 80 14.74 -16.41 -13.20
C GLY A 80 15.46 -16.95 -11.96
N ALA A 81 14.80 -17.77 -11.13
CA ALA A 81 15.46 -18.48 -10.04
C ALA A 81 16.23 -19.70 -10.57
N GLN A 82 17.36 -20.01 -9.93
CA GLN A 82 18.20 -21.16 -10.21
C GLN A 82 18.02 -22.25 -9.15
N ASP A 83 18.44 -23.47 -9.46
CA ASP A 83 18.50 -24.54 -8.46
C ASP A 83 19.55 -24.19 -7.40
N GLY A 84 19.19 -24.32 -6.13
CA GLY A 84 20.00 -23.85 -5.00
C GLY A 84 19.53 -22.51 -4.40
N ASP A 85 18.71 -21.72 -5.12
CA ASP A 85 18.13 -20.50 -4.57
C ASP A 85 17.17 -20.84 -3.42
N THR A 86 17.26 -20.08 -2.33
CA THR A 86 16.50 -20.29 -1.09
C THR A 86 15.94 -18.97 -0.56
N GLU A 87 15.16 -19.05 0.52
CA GLU A 87 14.79 -17.90 1.37
C GLU A 87 14.14 -16.73 0.61
N PRO A 88 12.98 -16.95 -0.04
CA PRO A 88 12.32 -15.87 -0.74
C PRO A 88 11.85 -14.81 0.26
N THR A 89 12.35 -13.59 0.12
CA THR A 89 11.79 -12.42 0.80
C THR A 89 10.96 -11.62 -0.19
N VAL A 90 9.66 -11.51 0.09
CA VAL A 90 8.81 -10.61 -0.67
C VAL A 90 8.93 -9.22 -0.07
N LEU A 91 9.62 -8.36 -0.80
CA LEU A 91 9.61 -6.93 -0.54
C LEU A 91 8.23 -6.40 -0.97
N PRO A 92 7.44 -5.78 -0.07
CA PRO A 92 6.23 -5.09 -0.48
C PRO A 92 6.65 -3.87 -1.30
N GLY A 93 6.79 -4.05 -2.61
CA GLY A 93 7.07 -2.95 -3.51
C GLY A 93 5.90 -1.96 -3.49
N SER A 94 6.18 -0.66 -3.49
CA SER A 94 5.24 0.28 -4.10
C SER A 94 5.05 -0.16 -5.55
N ALA A 95 3.82 -0.35 -6.02
CA ALA A 95 3.60 -0.60 -7.44
C ALA A 95 4.39 0.44 -8.28
N THR A 96 5.32 -0.03 -9.13
CA THR A 96 6.36 0.82 -9.74
C THR A 96 5.83 1.86 -10.74
N ARG A 97 4.56 1.74 -11.16
CA ARG A 97 3.90 2.80 -11.91
C ARG A 97 3.29 3.82 -10.96
N ALA A 98 3.77 5.06 -11.05
CA ALA A 98 3.10 6.22 -10.51
C ALA A 98 1.61 6.20 -10.95
N PRO A 99 0.67 6.41 -10.04
CA PRO A 99 -0.75 6.49 -10.39
C PRO A 99 -0.99 7.67 -11.33
N HIS A 100 -2.00 7.55 -12.17
CA HIS A 100 -2.45 8.66 -13.00
C HIS A 100 -3.33 9.57 -12.17
N LEU A 101 -3.05 10.86 -12.17
CA LEU A 101 -3.89 11.87 -11.53
C LEU A 101 -4.53 12.74 -12.61
N TYR A 102 -5.85 12.89 -12.52
CA TYR A 102 -6.59 13.87 -13.30
C TYR A 102 -7.30 14.83 -12.35
N VAL A 103 -7.05 16.13 -12.52
CA VAL A 103 -7.73 17.18 -11.77
C VAL A 103 -8.50 18.03 -12.78
N LEU A 104 -9.81 18.19 -12.57
CA LEU A 104 -10.70 18.94 -13.47
C LEU A 104 -10.56 18.48 -14.93
N GLY A 105 -10.46 17.16 -15.14
CA GLY A 105 -10.30 16.53 -16.46
C GLY A 105 -8.89 16.59 -17.07
N ARG A 106 -7.93 17.25 -16.43
CA ARG A 106 -6.55 17.41 -16.94
C ARG A 106 -5.59 16.47 -16.24
N ARG A 107 -4.73 15.80 -17.00
CA ARG A 107 -3.68 14.93 -16.44
C ARG A 107 -2.62 15.77 -15.74
N VAL A 108 -2.33 15.41 -14.51
CA VAL A 108 -1.34 16.07 -13.65
C VAL A 108 -0.05 15.26 -13.60
N PHE A 109 1.07 15.98 -13.69
CA PHE A 109 2.41 15.45 -13.49
C PHE A 109 3.10 16.30 -12.43
N SER A 110 3.69 15.66 -11.44
CA SER A 110 4.35 16.33 -10.31
C SER A 110 5.69 15.67 -9.98
N LEU A 111 6.58 16.44 -9.37
CA LEU A 111 7.81 15.97 -8.75
C LEU A 111 7.90 16.55 -7.32
N PRO A 112 8.08 15.73 -6.27
CA PRO A 112 8.13 14.26 -6.28
C PRO A 112 6.86 13.61 -6.86
N THR A 113 7.02 12.38 -7.38
CA THR A 113 5.89 11.66 -7.97
C THR A 113 4.85 11.33 -6.90
N PRO A 114 3.55 11.37 -7.24
CA PRO A 114 2.50 11.03 -6.29
C PRO A 114 2.67 9.61 -5.77
N ARG A 115 2.52 9.42 -4.45
CA ARG A 115 2.71 8.12 -3.78
C ARG A 115 1.37 7.58 -3.33
N LEU A 116 1.01 6.38 -3.77
CA LEU A 116 -0.16 5.68 -3.26
C LEU A 116 0.25 4.94 -1.98
N ILE A 117 -0.34 5.32 -0.85
CA ILE A 117 -0.17 4.62 0.43
C ILE A 117 -1.55 4.15 0.87
N GLU A 118 -1.67 2.84 1.07
CA GLU A 118 -2.96 2.17 1.32
C GLU A 118 -3.98 2.49 0.21
N GLN A 119 -4.91 3.43 0.46
CA GLN A 119 -5.94 3.86 -0.49
C GLN A 119 -5.93 5.37 -0.74
N GLU A 120 -4.89 6.06 -0.29
CA GLU A 120 -4.76 7.51 -0.35
C GLU A 120 -3.60 7.90 -1.25
N LEU A 121 -3.83 8.91 -2.09
CA LEU A 121 -2.79 9.42 -2.96
C LEU A 121 -2.11 10.61 -2.31
N LEU A 122 -0.86 10.47 -1.92
CA LEU A 122 -0.08 11.58 -1.41
C LEU A 122 0.47 12.39 -2.58
N LEU A 123 0.16 13.68 -2.59
CA LEU A 123 0.58 14.66 -3.58
C LEU A 123 1.42 15.75 -2.89
N PRO A 124 2.43 16.35 -3.56
CA PRO A 124 3.06 17.56 -3.04
C PRO A 124 2.02 18.62 -2.70
N LEU A 125 2.15 19.27 -1.53
CA LEU A 125 1.16 20.23 -1.03
C LEU A 125 1.01 21.45 -1.96
N ASP A 126 2.12 21.94 -2.49
CA ASP A 126 2.18 23.02 -3.48
C ASP A 126 1.53 22.62 -4.79
N GLU A 127 1.75 21.38 -5.26
CA GLU A 127 1.08 20.83 -6.42
C GLU A 127 -0.42 20.74 -6.20
N LEU A 128 -0.86 20.25 -5.05
CA LEU A 128 -2.27 20.18 -4.69
C LEU A 128 -2.91 21.57 -4.73
N ALA A 129 -2.29 22.55 -4.06
CA ALA A 129 -2.78 23.92 -4.05
C ALA A 129 -2.88 24.49 -5.47
N ARG A 130 -1.85 24.29 -6.30
CA ARG A 130 -1.81 24.72 -7.69
C ARG A 130 -2.93 24.10 -8.53
N GLN A 131 -3.13 22.79 -8.43
CA GLN A 131 -4.14 22.07 -9.22
C GLN A 131 -5.56 22.41 -8.80
N LEU A 132 -5.78 22.70 -7.51
CA LEU A 132 -7.07 23.08 -6.95
C LEU A 132 -7.31 24.60 -6.96
N SER A 133 -6.38 25.39 -7.51
CA SER A 133 -6.43 26.87 -7.52
C SER A 133 -6.61 27.48 -6.12
N LEU A 134 -5.93 26.88 -5.13
CA LEU A 134 -5.90 27.32 -3.74
C LEU A 134 -4.69 28.23 -3.51
N GLU A 135 -4.86 29.23 -2.66
CA GLU A 135 -3.76 30.03 -2.14
C GLU A 135 -3.06 29.23 -1.03
N LEU A 136 -1.73 29.11 -1.11
CA LEU A 136 -0.89 28.43 -0.12
C LEU A 136 0.00 29.46 0.58
N LYS A 137 -0.14 29.58 1.90
CA LYS A 137 0.70 30.44 2.75
C LYS A 137 1.39 29.61 3.83
N PRO A 138 2.74 29.56 3.87
CA PRO A 138 3.45 28.95 4.98
C PRO A 138 3.35 29.83 6.24
N GLU A 139 3.11 29.18 7.39
CA GLU A 139 3.05 29.81 8.72
C GLU A 139 3.85 28.98 9.72
N ASN A 140 5.15 29.30 9.89
CA ASN A 140 6.08 28.52 10.69
C ASN A 140 6.09 27.04 10.26
N ASP A 141 5.64 26.13 11.13
CA ASP A 141 5.59 24.69 10.90
C ASP A 141 4.25 24.21 10.31
N ARG A 142 3.41 25.13 9.83
CA ARG A 142 2.06 24.87 9.31
C ARG A 142 1.84 25.55 7.97
N PHE A 143 0.77 25.15 7.29
CA PHE A 143 0.41 25.70 5.99
C PHE A 143 -1.07 26.09 5.96
N LEU A 144 -1.34 27.37 5.70
CA LEU A 144 -2.68 27.87 5.42
C LEU A 144 -3.00 27.60 3.94
N LEU A 145 -4.09 26.88 3.70
CA LEU A 145 -4.68 26.70 2.38
C LEU A 145 -6.02 27.42 2.34
N SER A 146 -6.22 28.29 1.37
CA SER A 146 -7.46 29.05 1.22
C SER A 146 -8.00 29.07 -0.20
N SER A 147 -9.31 28.93 -0.31
CA SER A 147 -10.12 29.32 -1.46
C SER A 147 -10.96 30.55 -1.09
N PRO A 148 -11.70 31.18 -2.02
CA PRO A 148 -12.55 32.31 -1.68
C PRO A 148 -13.65 32.00 -0.64
N GLN A 149 -14.02 30.74 -0.46
CA GLN A 149 -15.10 30.32 0.44
C GLN A 149 -14.62 29.52 1.65
N HIS A 150 -13.44 28.91 1.61
CA HIS A 150 -12.96 27.98 2.64
C HIS A 150 -11.49 28.25 2.98
N SER A 151 -11.15 28.10 4.25
CA SER A 151 -9.75 28.11 4.70
C SER A 151 -9.50 26.97 5.68
N ILE A 152 -8.36 26.32 5.52
CA ILE A 152 -7.90 25.23 6.39
C ILE A 152 -6.41 25.43 6.70
N ILE A 153 -5.99 24.97 7.87
CA ILE A 153 -4.59 24.94 8.29
C ILE A 153 -4.14 23.49 8.31
N VAL A 154 -3.16 23.13 7.49
CA VAL A 154 -2.52 21.82 7.51
C VAL A 154 -1.35 21.87 8.49
N GLU A 155 -1.30 20.91 9.41
CA GLU A 155 -0.26 20.75 10.42
C GLU A 155 0.52 19.46 10.14
N PRO A 156 1.60 19.49 9.33
CA PRO A 156 2.28 18.27 8.87
C PRO A 156 2.91 17.45 9.99
N VAL A 157 3.35 18.12 11.07
CA VAL A 157 4.02 17.46 12.20
C VAL A 157 3.04 16.66 13.05
N THR A 158 1.87 17.21 13.35
CA THR A 158 0.81 16.53 14.12
C THR A 158 -0.01 15.59 13.25
N GLY A 159 0.00 15.80 11.93
CA GLY A 159 -0.81 15.04 10.97
C GLY A 159 -2.28 15.44 11.02
N GLU A 160 -2.58 16.68 11.38
CA GLU A 160 -3.94 17.19 11.50
C GLU A 160 -4.20 18.31 10.49
N VAL A 161 -5.49 18.56 10.25
CA VAL A 161 -6.00 19.76 9.60
C VAL A 161 -6.98 20.46 10.52
N ALA A 162 -6.82 21.78 10.67
CA ALA A 162 -7.79 22.63 11.36
C ALA A 162 -8.67 23.34 10.33
N ILE A 163 -9.98 23.20 10.48
CA ILE A 163 -11.00 23.72 9.57
C ILE A 163 -11.73 24.84 10.30
N ASN A 164 -11.73 26.05 9.73
CA ASN A 164 -12.45 27.17 10.32
C ASN A 164 -13.96 27.01 10.01
N THR A 165 -14.76 26.74 11.04
CA THR A 165 -16.23 26.65 10.93
C THR A 165 -16.90 27.80 11.69
N ALA A 166 -18.20 28.01 11.45
CA ALA A 166 -19.00 29.01 12.18
C ALA A 166 -19.09 28.75 13.70
N VAL A 167 -18.84 27.51 14.14
CA VAL A 167 -18.93 27.08 15.54
C VAL A 167 -17.55 27.03 16.21
N GLY A 168 -16.48 27.39 15.47
CA GLY A 168 -15.09 27.35 15.93
C GLY A 168 -14.20 26.44 15.06
N PRO A 169 -12.90 26.34 15.38
CA PRO A 169 -11.98 25.49 14.62
C PRO A 169 -12.22 24.00 14.93
N GLU A 170 -12.57 23.23 13.91
CA GLU A 170 -12.68 21.77 13.98
C GLU A 170 -11.34 21.14 13.56
N ARG A 171 -10.81 20.19 14.34
CA ARG A 171 -9.60 19.45 13.98
C ARG A 171 -9.94 18.07 13.43
N ARG A 172 -9.28 17.67 12.34
CA ARG A 172 -9.39 16.33 11.75
C ARG A 172 -8.02 15.73 11.50
N GLY A 173 -7.84 14.46 11.85
CA GLY A 173 -6.62 13.72 11.53
C GLY A 173 -6.57 13.35 10.05
N LEU A 174 -5.37 13.46 9.47
CA LEU A 174 -5.08 13.05 8.09
C LEU A 174 -4.55 11.62 8.08
N VAL A 175 -5.16 10.75 7.26
CA VAL A 175 -4.82 9.31 7.20
C VAL A 175 -4.49 8.87 5.77
N PRO A 176 -3.23 8.53 5.45
CA PRO A 176 -2.05 8.57 6.32
C PRO A 176 -1.62 10.02 6.64
N PRO A 177 -0.83 10.23 7.70
CA PRO A 177 -0.32 11.56 8.01
C PRO A 177 0.56 12.09 6.86
N PRO A 178 0.70 13.42 6.73
CA PRO A 178 1.62 14.02 5.77
C PRO A 178 3.04 13.46 5.91
N GLN A 179 3.71 13.28 4.77
CA GLN A 179 5.08 12.76 4.73
C GLN A 179 6.02 13.75 4.08
N THR A 180 7.22 13.92 4.61
CA THR A 180 8.25 14.69 3.93
C THR A 180 9.05 13.76 3.02
N VAL A 181 9.05 14.02 1.71
CA VAL A 181 9.81 13.28 0.71
C VAL A 181 10.69 14.26 -0.04
N ALA A 182 12.02 14.07 0.03
CA ALA A 182 13.00 14.97 -0.61
C ALA A 182 12.79 16.46 -0.25
N GLY A 183 12.43 16.75 1.01
CA GLY A 183 12.16 18.11 1.48
C GLY A 183 10.80 18.68 1.12
N VAL A 184 9.94 17.91 0.42
CA VAL A 184 8.60 18.32 0.01
C VAL A 184 7.56 17.64 0.88
N VAL A 185 6.59 18.41 1.39
CA VAL A 185 5.47 17.89 2.18
C VAL A 185 4.45 17.26 1.23
N MET A 186 4.26 15.96 1.38
CA MET A 186 3.30 15.14 0.65
C MET A 186 2.05 14.96 1.52
N VAL A 187 0.88 15.29 0.99
CA VAL A 187 -0.39 15.30 1.74
C VAL A 187 -1.46 14.43 1.10
N PRO A 188 -2.41 13.89 1.90
CA PRO A 188 -3.58 13.15 1.40
C PRO A 188 -4.44 13.98 0.44
N LEU A 189 -4.42 13.62 -0.85
CA LEU A 189 -5.15 14.34 -1.88
C LEU A 189 -6.66 14.27 -1.66
N ARG A 190 -7.22 13.08 -1.40
CA ARG A 190 -8.68 12.91 -1.29
C ARG A 190 -9.24 13.73 -0.15
N GLN A 191 -8.68 13.55 1.04
CA GLN A 191 -9.16 14.23 2.25
C GLN A 191 -9.12 15.75 2.09
N LEU A 192 -8.03 16.31 1.56
CA LEU A 192 -7.96 17.76 1.36
C LEU A 192 -8.89 18.24 0.24
N ALA A 193 -9.00 17.51 -0.87
CA ALA A 193 -9.92 17.88 -1.96
C ALA A 193 -11.39 17.90 -1.50
N GLU A 194 -11.80 16.92 -0.68
CA GLU A 194 -13.17 16.83 -0.14
C GLU A 194 -13.49 17.97 0.83
N LEU A 195 -12.50 18.47 1.58
CA LEU A 195 -12.67 19.67 2.42
C LEU A 195 -12.97 20.94 1.62
N PHE A 196 -12.54 20.99 0.35
CA PHE A 196 -12.88 22.06 -0.59
C PHE A 196 -14.11 21.75 -1.45
N GLY A 197 -14.89 20.70 -1.09
CA GLY A 197 -16.13 20.34 -1.77
C GLY A 197 -15.96 19.62 -3.10
N LEU A 198 -14.75 19.15 -3.41
CA LEU A 198 -14.48 18.38 -4.62
C LEU A 198 -14.78 16.91 -4.41
N LYS A 199 -15.31 16.25 -5.45
CA LYS A 199 -15.47 14.80 -5.44
C LYS A 199 -14.18 14.15 -5.91
N THR A 200 -13.91 12.97 -5.37
CA THR A 200 -12.82 12.13 -5.85
C THR A 200 -13.32 10.76 -6.29
N SER A 201 -12.60 10.14 -7.22
CA SER A 201 -12.84 8.75 -7.61
C SER A 201 -11.52 8.06 -7.88
N TRP A 202 -11.43 6.81 -7.45
CA TRP A 202 -10.29 5.94 -7.68
C TRP A 202 -10.70 4.75 -8.54
N ASP A 203 -10.00 4.56 -9.64
CA ASP A 203 -10.10 3.37 -10.49
C ASP A 203 -8.86 2.50 -10.27
N ALA A 204 -9.05 1.37 -9.58
CA ALA A 204 -7.98 0.43 -9.28
C ALA A 204 -7.43 -0.30 -10.52
N GLY A 205 -8.28 -0.54 -11.54
CA GLY A 205 -7.90 -1.23 -12.77
C GLY A 205 -6.95 -0.38 -13.62
N THR A 206 -7.21 0.93 -13.70
CA THR A 206 -6.35 1.87 -14.44
C THR A 206 -5.35 2.64 -13.58
N ARG A 207 -5.38 2.45 -12.24
CA ARG A 207 -4.60 3.20 -11.24
C ARG A 207 -4.79 4.71 -11.40
N THR A 208 -6.03 5.14 -11.60
CA THR A 208 -6.37 6.53 -11.91
C THR A 208 -7.13 7.17 -10.75
N MET A 209 -6.59 8.24 -10.21
CA MET A 209 -7.29 9.18 -9.33
C MET A 209 -7.88 10.30 -10.19
N ARG A 210 -9.17 10.60 -10.00
CA ARG A 210 -9.83 11.77 -10.58
C ARG A 210 -10.40 12.66 -9.49
N VAL A 211 -10.16 13.96 -9.61
CA VAL A 211 -10.67 14.99 -8.70
C VAL A 211 -11.44 16.03 -9.52
N GLY A 212 -12.67 16.34 -9.13
CA GLY A 212 -13.55 17.29 -9.83
C GLY A 212 -14.97 17.34 -9.26
N GLY A 213 -15.85 18.10 -9.91
CA GLY A 213 -17.28 18.23 -9.55
C GLY A 213 -18.19 17.34 -10.37
#